data_AF-W1WP16-F1
#
_entry.id   AF-W1WP16-F1
#
_cell.length_a   1.000
_cell.length_b   1.000
_cell.length_c   1.000
_cell.angle_alpha   90.00
_cell.angle_beta   90.00
_cell.angle_gamma   90.00
#
_symmetry.space_group_name_H-M   'P 1'
#
loop_
_entity.id
_entity.type
_entity.pdbx_description
1 polymer ?
#
loop_
_entity_poly.entity_id
_entity_poly.type
_entity_poly.pdbx_seq_one_letter_code
_entity_poly.pdbx_strand_id
1 'polypeptide(L)'
;IYGLLYTISLYLSIGPMFATPRTGTVAYEIAIKPFTEGLSMNMEPIFLALFFGVSLWLSISPQKLVNRIGNILTPALLLVILLLIIKSFMTPLGGYAVPQPAYGDAPTAVLQGFLDGYNTMDALASVVFAILVIDFVRLSGATSRAVITKTVMEVGAIAVGLLGIVYVFIANIGATSVERFGLFDTGAPVLSVSANYLFGEFGQIILAIIVLLACLSTSIGLITSCGTYFHKLTPKISYKLYVVIFSVAAFGLSMFGLKTIISAAIPVLMLLYPLTIVIILLALLHNVFGGRRCVYAWTMAFTMISALMTGLETAGIAPVALEQLFTQYIPFQAAGMGWVSFAVLGFVVGLIHKGLVSENK
;
A
#
# COMPACT_ATOMS: atom_id res chain seq x y z
N ILE A 1 21.30 12.24 5.17
CA ILE A 1 21.36 11.63 3.81
C ILE A 1 20.42 10.43 3.72
N TYR A 2 20.66 9.31 4.42
CA TYR A 2 19.76 8.13 4.41
C TYR A 2 18.27 8.49 4.53
N GLY A 3 17.86 9.16 5.62
CA GLY A 3 16.45 9.47 5.86
C GLY A 3 15.83 10.35 4.76
N LEU A 4 16.63 11.23 4.14
CA LEU A 4 16.16 12.04 3.01
C LEU A 4 15.93 11.17 1.77
N LEU A 5 16.91 10.34 1.39
CA LEU A 5 16.80 9.46 0.22
C LEU A 5 15.65 8.47 0.39
N TYR A 6 15.56 7.80 1.54
CA TYR A 6 14.47 6.88 1.86
C TYR A 6 13.10 7.57 1.77
N THR A 7 12.95 8.77 2.36
CA THR A 7 11.68 9.49 2.32
C THR A 7 11.33 9.90 0.89
N ILE A 8 12.28 10.39 0.09
CA ILE A 8 12.05 10.70 -1.33
C ILE A 8 11.59 9.45 -2.10
N SER A 9 12.30 8.33 -1.95
CA SER A 9 11.94 7.06 -2.59
C SER A 9 10.53 6.61 -2.23
N LEU A 10 10.16 6.73 -0.95
CA LEU A 10 8.84 6.37 -0.45
C LEU A 10 7.75 7.27 -1.07
N TYR A 11 7.90 8.59 -1.01
CA TYR A 11 6.91 9.51 -1.62
C TYR A 11 6.80 9.34 -3.14
N LEU A 12 7.90 9.08 -3.85
CA LEU A 12 7.83 8.80 -5.30
C LEU A 12 7.08 7.49 -5.58
N SER A 13 7.32 6.46 -4.77
CA SER A 13 6.69 5.15 -4.92
C SER A 13 5.17 5.20 -4.71
N ILE A 14 4.72 5.82 -3.62
CA ILE A 14 3.28 5.94 -3.32
C ILE A 14 2.62 7.01 -4.21
N GLY A 15 3.31 8.11 -4.48
CA GLY A 15 2.81 9.18 -5.32
C GLY A 15 2.79 8.77 -6.79
N PRO A 16 3.60 9.42 -7.64
CA PRO A 16 3.47 9.31 -9.09
C PRO A 16 3.76 7.92 -9.65
N MET A 17 4.56 7.07 -8.99
CA MET A 17 5.09 5.86 -9.64
C MET A 17 4.17 4.63 -9.56
N PHE A 18 3.53 4.35 -8.42
CA PHE A 18 2.77 3.11 -8.25
C PHE A 18 1.36 3.31 -7.72
N ALA A 19 1.18 3.79 -6.47
CA ALA A 19 -0.16 3.84 -5.88
C ALA A 19 -1.09 4.82 -6.61
N THR A 20 -0.63 6.02 -6.97
CA THR A 20 -1.49 6.98 -7.70
C THR A 20 -1.93 6.45 -9.07
N PRO A 21 -1.04 5.96 -9.96
CA PRO A 21 -1.44 5.26 -11.20
C PRO A 21 -2.42 4.10 -10.97
N ARG A 22 -2.20 3.32 -9.92
CA ARG A 22 -3.03 2.16 -9.56
C ARG A 22 -4.47 2.58 -9.23
N THR A 23 -4.69 3.71 -8.56
CA THR A 23 -6.05 4.17 -8.27
C THR A 23 -6.87 4.39 -9.54
N GLY A 24 -6.27 4.99 -10.59
CA GLY A 24 -6.94 5.22 -11.86
C GLY A 24 -7.25 3.92 -12.61
N THR A 25 -6.28 3.00 -12.67
CA THR A 25 -6.47 1.71 -13.35
C THR A 25 -7.44 0.78 -12.63
N VAL A 26 -7.44 0.74 -11.30
CA VAL A 26 -8.45 0.01 -10.51
C VAL A 26 -9.84 0.61 -10.73
N ALA A 27 -9.96 1.95 -10.73
CA ALA A 27 -11.22 2.61 -11.00
C ALA A 27 -11.74 2.26 -12.41
N TYR A 28 -10.86 2.20 -13.41
CA TYR A 28 -11.24 1.77 -14.76
C TYR A 28 -11.73 0.32 -14.79
N GLU A 29 -10.95 -0.62 -14.24
CA GLU A 29 -11.26 -2.06 -14.27
C GLU A 29 -12.57 -2.41 -13.56
N ILE A 30 -12.90 -1.70 -12.47
CA ILE A 30 -14.12 -1.96 -11.71
C ILE A 30 -15.30 -1.14 -12.21
N ALA A 31 -15.10 0.16 -12.51
CA ALA A 31 -16.21 1.08 -12.72
C ALA A 31 -16.62 1.26 -14.19
N ILE A 32 -15.71 1.02 -15.14
CA ILE A 32 -15.97 1.31 -16.56
C ILE A 32 -15.86 0.06 -17.42
N LYS A 33 -14.74 -0.67 -17.31
CA LYS A 33 -14.45 -1.84 -18.15
C LYS A 33 -15.63 -2.80 -18.31
N PRO A 34 -16.33 -3.22 -17.22
CA PRO A 34 -17.44 -4.18 -17.33
C PRO A 34 -18.64 -3.67 -18.14
N PHE A 35 -18.83 -2.35 -18.23
CA PHE A 35 -19.92 -1.72 -19.00
C PHE A 35 -19.50 -1.36 -20.43
N THR A 36 -18.23 -1.56 -20.76
CA THR A 36 -17.66 -1.26 -22.08
C THR A 36 -17.21 -2.49 -22.85
N GLU A 37 -17.40 -3.68 -22.28
CA GLU A 37 -17.17 -4.95 -22.98
C GLU A 37 -18.09 -5.02 -24.21
N GLY A 38 -17.49 -5.05 -25.41
CA GLY A 38 -18.19 -5.04 -26.70
C GLY A 38 -18.09 -3.73 -27.50
N LEU A 39 -17.57 -2.64 -26.91
CA LEU A 39 -17.20 -1.45 -27.67
C LEU A 39 -15.91 -1.69 -28.47
N SER A 40 -15.88 -1.22 -29.73
CA SER A 40 -14.70 -1.33 -30.59
C SER A 40 -13.56 -0.37 -30.21
N MET A 41 -13.88 0.69 -29.45
CA MET A 41 -12.93 1.70 -29.00
C MET A 41 -12.43 1.39 -27.59
N ASN A 42 -11.11 1.40 -27.39
CA ASN A 42 -10.53 1.32 -26.06
C ASN A 42 -10.81 2.61 -25.26
N MET A 43 -11.68 2.51 -24.25
CA MET A 43 -12.09 3.63 -23.40
C MET A 43 -11.08 3.97 -22.28
N GLU A 44 -10.08 3.10 -22.05
CA GLU A 44 -9.12 3.24 -20.96
C GLU A 44 -8.36 4.58 -20.99
N PRO A 45 -7.75 5.03 -22.11
CA PRO A 45 -6.98 6.27 -22.11
C PRO A 45 -7.84 7.51 -21.85
N ILE A 46 -9.08 7.51 -22.37
CA ILE A 46 -10.03 8.61 -22.21
C ILE A 46 -10.46 8.69 -20.74
N PHE A 47 -10.81 7.55 -20.16
CA PHE A 47 -11.19 7.49 -18.75
C PHE A 47 -10.03 7.94 -17.84
N LEU A 48 -8.82 7.44 -18.07
CA LEU A 48 -7.65 7.80 -17.26
C LEU A 48 -7.32 9.30 -17.38
N ALA A 49 -7.44 9.87 -18.59
CA ALA A 49 -7.23 11.30 -18.80
C ALA A 49 -8.26 12.14 -18.02
N LEU A 50 -9.54 11.72 -18.03
CA LEU A 50 -10.59 12.37 -17.24
C LEU A 50 -10.35 12.19 -15.73
N PHE A 51 -10.05 10.98 -15.29
CA PHE A 51 -9.82 10.66 -13.87
C PHE A 51 -8.65 11.46 -13.30
N PHE A 52 -7.51 11.49 -13.97
CA PHE A 52 -6.34 12.27 -13.53
C PHE A 52 -6.50 13.77 -13.78
N GLY A 53 -7.27 14.19 -14.78
CA GLY A 53 -7.66 15.59 -14.97
C GLY A 53 -8.50 16.12 -13.80
N VAL A 54 -9.49 15.35 -13.35
CA VAL A 54 -10.29 15.68 -12.17
C VAL A 54 -9.44 15.61 -10.89
N SER A 55 -8.61 14.57 -10.74
CA SER A 55 -7.68 14.44 -9.61
C SER A 55 -6.75 15.66 -9.53
N LEU A 56 -6.19 16.10 -10.66
CA LEU A 56 -5.32 17.26 -10.78
C LEU A 56 -6.06 18.54 -10.35
N TRP A 57 -7.22 18.80 -10.94
CA TRP A 57 -8.02 19.98 -10.67
C TRP A 57 -8.35 20.11 -9.18
N LEU A 58 -8.76 19.00 -8.55
CA LEU A 58 -9.08 18.95 -7.13
C LEU A 58 -7.84 19.06 -6.23
N SER A 59 -6.69 18.56 -6.67
CA SER A 59 -5.43 18.61 -5.91
C SER A 59 -4.76 19.99 -5.90
N ILE A 60 -5.04 20.85 -6.89
CA ILE A 60 -4.46 22.21 -6.97
C ILE A 60 -4.92 23.09 -5.80
N SER A 61 -6.15 22.90 -5.34
CA SER A 61 -6.72 23.64 -4.21
C SER A 61 -7.44 22.66 -3.29
N PRO A 62 -6.70 21.90 -2.45
CA PRO A 62 -7.25 20.87 -1.58
C PRO A 62 -8.02 21.54 -0.43
N GLN A 63 -9.19 22.10 -0.71
CA GLN A 63 -10.13 22.56 0.30
C GLN A 63 -11.03 21.40 0.74
N LYS A 64 -11.95 21.69 1.68
CA LYS A 64 -12.92 20.83 2.42
C LYS A 64 -13.56 19.65 1.66
N LEU A 65 -13.46 19.59 0.33
CA LEU A 65 -13.95 18.52 -0.53
C LEU A 65 -13.40 17.15 -0.11
N VAL A 66 -12.09 16.99 0.10
CA VAL A 66 -11.49 15.69 0.44
C VAL A 66 -12.00 15.18 1.79
N ASN A 67 -12.08 16.05 2.80
CA ASN A 67 -12.59 15.69 4.12
C ASN A 67 -14.09 15.35 4.10
N ARG A 68 -14.90 16.02 3.28
CA ARG A 68 -16.34 15.73 3.15
C ARG A 68 -16.59 14.45 2.37
N ILE A 69 -15.83 14.24 1.29
CA ILE A 69 -15.92 13.05 0.45
C ILE A 69 -15.51 11.82 1.26
N GLY A 70 -14.33 11.83 1.90
CA GLY A 70 -13.85 10.68 2.68
C GLY A 70 -14.78 10.26 3.81
N ASN A 71 -15.35 11.21 4.55
CA ASN A 71 -16.24 10.93 5.68
C ASN A 71 -17.56 10.26 5.28
N ILE A 72 -18.01 10.42 4.04
CA ILE A 72 -19.24 9.80 3.52
C ILE A 72 -18.89 8.53 2.73
N LEU A 73 -17.85 8.58 1.91
CA LEU A 73 -17.47 7.48 1.03
C LEU A 73 -16.93 6.27 1.78
N THR A 74 -16.06 6.45 2.77
CA THR A 74 -15.46 5.31 3.47
C THR A 74 -16.53 4.47 4.17
N PRO A 75 -17.49 5.05 4.93
CA PRO A 75 -18.61 4.30 5.47
C PRO A 75 -19.49 3.65 4.38
N ALA A 76 -19.76 4.36 3.28
CA ALA A 76 -20.56 3.81 2.18
C ALA A 76 -19.87 2.60 1.49
N LEU A 77 -18.56 2.68 1.27
CA LEU A 77 -17.76 1.59 0.72
C LEU A 77 -17.74 0.38 1.65
N LEU A 78 -17.49 0.61 2.93
CA LEU A 78 -17.53 -0.47 3.93
C LEU A 78 -18.91 -1.12 4.02
N LEU A 79 -19.99 -0.32 3.92
CA LEU A 79 -21.36 -0.85 3.89
C LEU A 79 -21.60 -1.73 2.66
N VAL A 80 -21.20 -1.30 1.47
CA VAL A 80 -21.38 -2.09 0.24
C VAL A 80 -20.54 -3.37 0.26
N ILE A 81 -19.30 -3.29 0.74
CA ILE A 81 -18.48 -4.48 0.98
C ILE A 81 -19.14 -5.39 2.00
N LEU A 82 -19.65 -4.87 3.11
CA LEU A 82 -20.35 -5.67 4.13
C LEU A 82 -21.58 -6.37 3.54
N LEU A 83 -22.35 -5.69 2.69
CA LEU A 83 -23.47 -6.30 1.98
C LEU A 83 -23.00 -7.42 1.04
N LEU A 84 -21.92 -7.21 0.28
CA LEU A 84 -21.28 -8.26 -0.54
C LEU A 84 -20.87 -9.47 0.28
N ILE A 85 -20.30 -9.24 1.47
CA ILE A 85 -19.90 -10.31 2.39
C ILE A 85 -21.13 -11.08 2.87
N ILE A 86 -22.16 -10.40 3.36
CA ILE A 86 -23.38 -11.06 3.85
C ILE A 86 -24.02 -11.88 2.72
N LYS A 87 -24.12 -11.29 1.52
CA LYS A 87 -24.73 -11.95 0.37
C LYS A 87 -23.91 -13.14 -0.11
N SER A 88 -22.57 -13.08 -0.06
CA SER A 88 -21.72 -14.21 -0.45
C SER A 88 -21.88 -15.42 0.48
N PHE A 89 -22.23 -15.23 1.76
CA PHE A 89 -22.59 -16.35 2.64
C PHE A 89 -23.99 -16.89 2.40
N MET A 90 -24.96 -16.03 2.09
CA MET A 90 -26.33 -16.46 1.80
C MET A 90 -26.46 -17.19 0.47
N THR A 91 -25.70 -16.75 -0.53
CA THR A 91 -25.64 -17.33 -1.88
C THR A 91 -24.17 -17.53 -2.27
N PRO A 92 -23.53 -18.64 -1.83
CA PRO A 92 -22.14 -18.93 -2.13
C PRO A 92 -21.83 -18.89 -3.62
N LEU A 93 -20.71 -18.26 -3.98
CA LEU A 93 -20.23 -18.15 -5.36
C LEU A 93 -19.82 -19.53 -5.91
N GLY A 94 -19.24 -20.36 -5.04
CA GLY A 94 -18.73 -21.70 -5.30
C GLY A 94 -18.07 -22.27 -4.03
N GLY A 95 -17.52 -23.48 -4.14
CA GLY A 95 -16.64 -24.06 -3.14
C GLY A 95 -15.21 -23.52 -3.23
N TYR A 96 -14.36 -23.97 -2.29
CA TYR A 96 -12.94 -23.67 -2.33
C TYR A 96 -12.23 -24.57 -3.34
N ALA A 97 -11.50 -23.97 -4.28
CA ALA A 97 -10.62 -24.69 -5.17
C ALA A 97 -9.35 -25.19 -4.45
N VAL A 98 -8.58 -26.05 -5.12
CA VAL A 98 -7.28 -26.48 -4.62
C VAL A 98 -6.36 -25.24 -4.45
N PRO A 99 -5.74 -25.03 -3.27
CA PRO A 99 -4.85 -23.89 -3.06
C PRO A 99 -3.67 -23.90 -4.04
N GLN A 100 -3.26 -22.71 -4.47
CA GLN A 100 -2.04 -22.54 -5.26
C GLN A 100 -0.80 -22.90 -4.43
N PRO A 101 0.34 -23.29 -5.04
CA PRO A 101 1.54 -23.71 -4.31
C PRO A 101 2.01 -22.69 -3.24
N ALA A 102 1.89 -21.40 -3.52
CA ALA A 102 2.24 -20.32 -2.58
C ALA A 102 1.35 -20.26 -1.32
N TYR A 103 0.23 -20.98 -1.31
CA TYR A 103 -0.70 -21.09 -0.18
C TYR A 103 -1.02 -22.56 0.15
N GLY A 104 -0.16 -23.50 -0.27
CA GLY A 104 -0.44 -24.95 -0.20
C GLY A 104 -0.51 -25.51 1.22
N ASP A 105 0.19 -24.89 2.16
CA ASP A 105 0.21 -25.25 3.58
C ASP A 105 0.13 -24.01 4.47
N ALA A 106 -0.26 -24.19 5.73
CA ALA A 106 -0.52 -23.07 6.64
C ALA A 106 0.73 -22.20 6.91
N PRO A 107 1.93 -22.76 7.20
CA PRO A 107 3.16 -21.97 7.30
C PRO A 107 3.46 -21.14 6.05
N THR A 108 3.46 -21.75 4.86
CA THR A 108 3.75 -21.05 3.61
C THR A 108 2.72 -19.96 3.31
N ALA A 109 1.43 -20.25 3.54
CA ALA A 109 0.35 -19.29 3.35
C ALA A 109 0.46 -18.05 4.26
N VAL A 110 0.94 -18.21 5.51
CA VAL A 110 1.16 -17.07 6.43
C VAL A 110 2.28 -16.16 5.89
N LEU A 111 3.36 -16.75 5.39
CA LEU A 111 4.48 -15.99 4.83
C LEU A 111 4.07 -15.28 3.53
N GLN A 112 3.37 -16.00 2.65
CA GLN A 112 2.86 -15.43 1.41
C GLN A 112 1.86 -14.30 1.71
N GLY A 113 0.91 -14.50 2.63
CA GLY A 113 -0.04 -13.45 3.02
C GLY A 113 0.63 -12.21 3.62
N PHE A 114 1.74 -12.38 4.34
CA PHE A 114 2.55 -11.25 4.83
C PHE A 114 3.15 -10.45 3.66
N LEU A 115 3.71 -11.14 2.67
CA LEU A 115 4.24 -10.50 1.45
C LEU A 115 3.14 -9.87 0.59
N ASP A 116 1.99 -10.51 0.46
CA ASP A 116 0.86 -9.94 -0.27
C ASP A 116 0.37 -8.64 0.38
N GLY A 117 0.50 -8.54 1.71
CA GLY A 117 0.29 -7.31 2.46
C GLY A 117 1.15 -6.14 1.99
N TYR A 118 2.30 -6.40 1.35
CA TYR A 118 3.11 -5.32 0.76
C TYR A 118 2.38 -4.64 -0.40
N ASN A 119 1.52 -5.36 -1.11
CA ASN A 119 0.73 -4.80 -2.19
C ASN A 119 -0.34 -3.81 -1.70
N THR A 120 -0.66 -3.74 -0.40
CA THR A 120 -1.64 -2.74 0.07
C THR A 120 -1.05 -1.33 0.11
N MET A 121 0.28 -1.21 0.19
CA MET A 121 1.02 0.06 0.39
C MET A 121 0.72 0.80 1.70
N ASP A 122 -0.10 0.23 2.60
CA ASP A 122 -0.57 0.91 3.82
C ASP A 122 0.56 1.23 4.81
N ALA A 123 1.51 0.31 4.99
CA ALA A 123 2.63 0.53 5.90
C ALA A 123 3.52 1.68 5.42
N LEU A 124 3.82 1.74 4.13
CA LEU A 124 4.59 2.84 3.53
C LEU A 124 3.81 4.15 3.69
N ALA A 125 2.51 4.14 3.36
CA ALA A 125 1.63 5.28 3.46
C ALA A 125 1.54 5.80 4.90
N SER A 126 1.49 4.92 5.90
CA SER A 126 1.37 5.30 7.30
C SER A 126 2.48 6.26 7.75
N VAL A 127 3.71 6.06 7.28
CA VAL A 127 4.86 6.92 7.63
C VAL A 127 4.72 8.31 7.03
N VAL A 128 4.12 8.40 5.84
CA VAL A 128 3.85 9.66 5.12
C VAL A 128 2.68 10.43 5.73
N PHE A 129 1.59 9.71 6.05
CA PHE A 129 0.35 10.30 6.53
C PHE A 129 0.31 10.49 8.05
N ALA A 130 1.26 9.94 8.81
CA ALA A 130 1.28 10.04 10.28
C ALA A 130 1.18 11.47 10.80
N ILE A 131 1.87 12.43 10.16
CA ILE A 131 1.83 13.84 10.58
C ILE A 131 0.42 14.41 10.39
N LEU A 132 -0.24 14.10 9.28
CA LEU A 132 -1.60 14.55 9.01
C LEU A 132 -2.59 13.99 10.04
N VAL A 133 -2.48 12.70 10.38
CA VAL A 133 -3.32 12.06 11.41
C VAL A 133 -3.12 12.75 12.77
N ILE A 134 -1.87 13.01 13.16
CA ILE A 134 -1.55 13.72 14.41
C ILE A 134 -2.14 15.13 14.42
N ASP A 135 -2.03 15.86 13.31
CA ASP A 135 -2.56 17.22 13.22
C ASP A 135 -4.09 17.25 13.23
N PHE A 136 -4.78 16.25 12.66
CA PHE A 136 -6.23 16.12 12.79
C PHE A 136 -6.65 15.90 14.25
N VAL A 137 -5.95 15.04 14.99
CA VAL A 137 -6.25 14.81 16.42
C VAL A 137 -6.01 16.08 17.25
N ARG A 138 -4.97 16.86 16.93
CA ARG A 138 -4.73 18.17 17.56
C ARG A 138 -5.85 19.16 17.27
N LEU A 139 -6.32 19.21 16.04
CA LEU A 139 -7.43 20.08 15.64
C LEU A 139 -8.75 19.71 16.33
N SER A 140 -8.92 18.46 16.77
CA SER A 140 -10.04 18.02 17.62
C SER A 140 -9.93 18.49 19.08
N GLY A 141 -8.88 19.24 19.45
CA GLY A 141 -8.70 19.81 20.79
C GLY A 141 -7.71 19.06 21.69
N ALA A 142 -7.03 18.02 21.18
CA ALA A 142 -6.01 17.31 21.95
C ALA A 142 -4.72 18.12 22.08
N THR A 143 -4.35 18.52 23.30
CA THR A 143 -3.21 19.41 23.56
C THR A 143 -1.95 18.70 24.06
N SER A 144 -2.08 17.57 24.76
CA SER A 144 -0.93 16.85 25.34
C SER A 144 -0.49 15.66 24.48
N ARG A 145 0.82 15.38 24.46
CA ARG A 145 1.39 14.22 23.74
C ARG A 145 0.75 12.91 24.17
N ALA A 146 0.49 12.73 25.46
CA ALA A 146 -0.12 11.53 26.00
C ALA A 146 -1.54 11.32 25.48
N VAL A 147 -2.35 12.40 25.41
CA VAL A 147 -3.71 12.34 24.85
C VAL A 147 -3.66 12.01 23.36
N ILE A 148 -2.80 12.70 22.59
CA ILE A 148 -2.65 12.43 21.15
C ILE A 148 -2.26 10.98 20.90
N THR A 149 -1.23 10.46 21.59
CA THR A 149 -0.78 9.07 21.42
C THR A 149 -1.88 8.09 21.79
N LYS A 150 -2.58 8.30 22.91
CA LYS A 150 -3.69 7.43 23.33
C LYS A 150 -4.82 7.41 22.30
N THR A 151 -5.27 8.59 21.86
CA THR A 151 -6.34 8.70 20.85
C THR A 151 -5.97 8.04 19.53
N VAL A 152 -4.74 8.26 19.03
CA VAL A 152 -4.27 7.62 17.80
C VAL A 152 -4.22 6.09 17.94
N MET A 153 -3.76 5.57 19.09
CA MET A 153 -3.71 4.13 19.35
C MET A 153 -5.10 3.50 19.42
N GLU A 154 -6.04 4.13 20.14
CA GLU A 154 -7.41 3.61 20.28
C GLU A 154 -8.16 3.60 18.93
N VAL A 155 -8.13 4.72 18.21
CA VAL A 155 -8.77 4.83 16.89
C VAL A 155 -8.08 3.92 15.88
N GLY A 156 -6.74 3.85 15.91
CA GLY A 156 -5.96 2.99 15.05
C GLY A 156 -6.26 1.51 15.26
N ALA A 157 -6.40 1.05 16.52
CA ALA A 157 -6.75 -0.33 16.83
C ALA A 157 -8.14 -0.71 16.29
N ILE A 158 -9.12 0.18 16.42
CA ILE A 158 -10.46 -0.01 15.86
C ILE A 158 -10.39 -0.10 14.33
N ALA A 159 -9.66 0.82 13.69
CA ALA A 159 -9.51 0.86 12.23
C ALA A 159 -8.84 -0.41 11.67
N VAL A 160 -7.74 -0.86 12.29
CA VAL A 160 -7.03 -2.09 11.90
C VAL A 160 -7.91 -3.32 12.10
N GLY A 161 -8.66 -3.40 13.20
CA GLY A 161 -9.59 -4.51 13.46
C GLY A 161 -10.69 -4.60 12.40
N LEU A 162 -11.34 -3.48 12.09
CA LEU A 162 -12.37 -3.43 11.04
C LEU A 162 -11.81 -3.77 9.66
N LEU A 163 -10.64 -3.23 9.31
CA LEU A 163 -9.99 -3.51 8.03
C LEU A 163 -9.56 -4.98 7.91
N GLY A 164 -9.04 -5.58 8.98
CA GLY A 164 -8.68 -6.99 9.01
C GLY A 164 -9.88 -7.90 8.77
N ILE A 165 -11.02 -7.62 9.40
CA ILE A 165 -12.28 -8.35 9.15
C ILE A 165 -12.68 -8.25 7.68
N VAL A 166 -12.64 -7.05 7.11
CA VAL A 166 -12.96 -6.82 5.69
C VAL A 166 -12.05 -7.63 4.77
N TYR A 167 -10.72 -7.64 5.01
CA TYR A 167 -9.78 -8.40 4.19
C TYR A 167 -9.98 -9.91 4.27
N VAL A 168 -10.26 -10.47 5.45
CA VAL A 168 -10.58 -11.90 5.58
C VAL A 168 -11.76 -12.28 4.69
N PHE A 169 -12.81 -11.47 4.68
CA PHE A 169 -13.99 -11.78 3.88
C PHE A 169 -13.81 -11.49 2.38
N ILE A 170 -13.09 -10.44 1.99
CA ILE A 170 -12.75 -10.21 0.59
C ILE A 170 -11.87 -11.34 0.05
N ALA A 171 -10.90 -11.82 0.84
CA ALA A 171 -10.09 -12.98 0.48
C ALA A 171 -10.96 -14.24 0.32
N ASN A 172 -11.95 -14.42 1.19
CA ASN A 172 -12.93 -15.51 1.07
C ASN A 172 -13.78 -15.42 -0.23
N ILE A 173 -14.24 -14.21 -0.58
CA ILE A 173 -14.93 -13.98 -1.87
C ILE A 173 -14.01 -14.38 -3.02
N GLY A 174 -12.73 -13.98 -2.98
CA GLY A 174 -11.74 -14.40 -3.97
C GLY A 174 -11.61 -15.92 -4.05
N ALA A 175 -11.41 -16.60 -2.93
CA ALA A 175 -11.22 -18.05 -2.87
C ALA A 175 -12.44 -18.85 -3.37
N THR A 176 -13.66 -18.39 -3.06
CA THR A 176 -14.92 -19.05 -3.47
C THR A 176 -15.38 -18.66 -4.88
N SER A 177 -14.81 -17.61 -5.47
CA SER A 177 -15.12 -17.19 -6.84
C SER A 177 -14.48 -18.07 -7.92
N VAL A 178 -13.38 -18.77 -7.58
CA VAL A 178 -12.52 -19.48 -8.53
C VAL A 178 -13.23 -20.60 -9.26
N GLU A 179 -14.04 -21.40 -8.57
CA GLU A 179 -14.78 -22.51 -9.20
C GLU A 179 -15.69 -22.02 -10.34
N ARG A 180 -16.27 -20.83 -10.16
CA ARG A 180 -17.24 -20.27 -11.10
C ARG A 180 -16.60 -19.45 -12.22
N PHE A 181 -15.63 -18.60 -11.87
CA PHE A 181 -15.08 -17.61 -12.80
C PHE A 181 -13.65 -17.91 -13.25
N GLY A 182 -13.02 -18.93 -12.67
CA GLY A 182 -11.60 -19.19 -12.85
C GLY A 182 -10.72 -18.20 -12.08
N LEU A 183 -9.42 -18.27 -12.36
CA LEU A 183 -8.43 -17.36 -11.78
C LEU A 183 -8.28 -16.12 -12.66
N PHE A 184 -8.30 -14.94 -12.02
CA PHE A 184 -7.99 -13.67 -12.66
C PHE A 184 -6.57 -13.23 -12.35
N ASP A 185 -6.01 -12.39 -13.22
CA ASP A 185 -4.69 -11.78 -13.04
C ASP A 185 -4.64 -10.75 -11.90
N THR A 186 -5.78 -10.12 -11.58
CA THR A 186 -5.88 -9.06 -10.56
C THR A 186 -7.15 -9.23 -9.73
N GLY A 187 -7.22 -8.57 -8.57
CA GLY A 187 -8.39 -8.61 -7.69
C GLY A 187 -9.58 -7.75 -8.15
N ALA A 188 -9.39 -6.84 -9.12
CA ALA A 188 -10.46 -5.95 -9.57
C ALA A 188 -11.59 -6.70 -10.31
N PRO A 189 -11.29 -7.58 -11.29
CA PRO A 189 -12.29 -8.43 -11.93
C PRO A 189 -13.04 -9.32 -10.93
N VAL A 190 -12.32 -9.91 -9.95
CA VAL A 190 -12.92 -10.76 -8.90
C VAL A 190 -14.08 -10.04 -8.20
N LEU A 191 -13.86 -8.80 -7.76
CA LEU A 191 -14.89 -8.01 -7.08
C LEU A 191 -16.03 -7.62 -8.03
N SER A 192 -15.72 -7.22 -9.26
CA SER A 192 -16.72 -6.76 -10.23
C SER A 192 -17.67 -7.88 -10.65
N VAL A 193 -17.14 -9.05 -11.04
CA VAL A 193 -17.96 -10.20 -11.46
C VAL A 193 -18.72 -10.81 -10.28
N SER A 194 -18.12 -10.83 -9.08
CA SER A 194 -18.81 -11.30 -7.87
C SER A 194 -19.96 -10.37 -7.49
N ALA A 195 -19.78 -9.05 -7.60
CA ALA A 195 -20.84 -8.09 -7.32
C ALA A 195 -22.00 -8.19 -8.32
N ASN A 196 -21.69 -8.34 -9.61
CA ASN A 196 -22.70 -8.59 -10.64
C ASN A 196 -23.46 -9.88 -10.36
N TYR A 197 -22.77 -10.96 -9.99
CA TYR A 197 -23.43 -12.23 -9.69
C TYR A 197 -24.33 -12.16 -8.45
N LEU A 198 -23.88 -11.52 -7.37
CA LEU A 198 -24.59 -11.50 -6.09
C LEU A 198 -25.76 -10.51 -6.05
N PHE A 199 -25.66 -9.40 -6.79
CA PHE A 199 -26.62 -8.29 -6.73
C PHE A 199 -27.16 -7.82 -8.09
N GLY A 200 -26.75 -8.47 -9.18
CA GLY A 200 -27.07 -8.04 -10.54
C GLY A 200 -26.38 -6.75 -10.93
N GLU A 201 -26.82 -6.19 -12.05
CA GLU A 201 -26.31 -4.95 -12.64
C GLU A 201 -26.38 -3.77 -11.67
N PHE A 202 -27.45 -3.68 -10.88
CA PHE A 202 -27.63 -2.59 -9.92
C PHE A 202 -26.54 -2.58 -8.84
N GLY A 203 -26.18 -3.73 -8.26
CA GLY A 203 -25.10 -3.81 -7.27
C GLY A 203 -23.73 -3.54 -7.88
N GLN A 204 -23.52 -3.94 -9.14
CA GLN A 204 -22.31 -3.62 -9.88
C GLN A 204 -22.16 -2.11 -10.12
N ILE A 205 -23.24 -1.42 -10.49
CA ILE A 205 -23.25 0.05 -10.66
C ILE A 205 -22.95 0.76 -9.33
N ILE A 206 -23.54 0.30 -8.23
CA ILE A 206 -23.25 0.86 -6.90
C ILE A 206 -21.76 0.67 -6.56
N LEU A 207 -21.22 -0.53 -6.75
CA LEU A 207 -19.80 -0.80 -6.51
C LEU A 207 -18.92 0.10 -7.39
N ALA A 208 -19.24 0.23 -8.67
CA ALA A 208 -18.55 1.08 -9.63
C ALA A 208 -18.46 2.54 -9.15
N ILE A 209 -19.60 3.14 -8.77
CA ILE A 209 -19.66 4.52 -8.30
C ILE A 209 -18.80 4.70 -7.04
N ILE A 210 -18.95 3.82 -6.07
CA ILE A 210 -18.24 3.95 -4.80
C ILE A 210 -16.73 3.76 -4.98
N VAL A 211 -16.31 2.74 -5.74
CA VAL A 211 -14.89 2.48 -6.00
C VAL A 211 -14.27 3.63 -6.80
N LEU A 212 -14.97 4.17 -7.80
CA LEU A 212 -14.54 5.34 -8.55
C LEU A 212 -14.26 6.51 -7.61
N LEU A 213 -15.22 6.82 -6.73
CA LEU A 213 -15.12 7.94 -5.80
C LEU A 213 -14.04 7.71 -4.74
N ALA A 214 -13.88 6.47 -4.25
CA ALA A 214 -12.83 6.09 -3.29
C ALA A 214 -11.42 6.15 -3.90
N CYS A 215 -11.27 5.70 -5.15
CA CYS A 215 -10.01 5.83 -5.88
C CYS A 215 -9.68 7.30 -6.14
N LEU A 216 -10.68 8.13 -6.47
CA LEU A 216 -10.51 9.56 -6.69
C LEU A 216 -10.04 10.27 -5.42
N SER A 217 -10.67 10.02 -4.27
CA SER A 217 -10.25 10.63 -3.00
C SER A 217 -8.84 10.22 -2.59
N THR A 218 -8.48 8.95 -2.81
CA THR A 218 -7.13 8.43 -2.56
C THR A 218 -6.11 9.11 -3.47
N SER A 219 -6.37 9.16 -4.78
CA SER A 219 -5.53 9.85 -5.78
C SER A 219 -5.23 11.30 -5.37
N ILE A 220 -6.26 12.06 -4.98
CA ILE A 220 -6.12 13.45 -4.52
C ILE A 220 -5.23 13.51 -3.27
N GLY A 221 -5.48 12.64 -2.28
CA GLY A 221 -4.69 12.59 -1.05
C GLY A 221 -3.20 12.31 -1.30
N LEU A 222 -2.89 11.38 -2.20
CA LEU A 222 -1.51 11.05 -2.58
C LEU A 222 -0.83 12.20 -3.34
N ILE A 223 -1.51 12.78 -4.35
CA ILE A 223 -0.98 13.89 -5.16
C ILE A 223 -0.72 15.12 -4.28
N THR A 224 -1.67 15.51 -3.44
CA THR A 224 -1.51 16.64 -2.52
C THR A 224 -0.37 16.39 -1.54
N SER A 225 -0.28 15.19 -0.95
CA SER A 225 0.76 14.88 0.04
C SER A 225 2.16 14.89 -0.57
N CYS A 226 2.31 14.34 -1.78
CA CYS A 226 3.56 14.42 -2.53
C CYS A 226 3.88 15.88 -2.90
N GLY A 227 2.90 16.61 -3.42
CA GLY A 227 3.06 18.03 -3.77
C GLY A 227 3.52 18.88 -2.58
N THR A 228 2.92 18.69 -1.40
CA THR A 228 3.29 19.39 -0.17
C THR A 228 4.70 19.01 0.28
N TYR A 229 5.05 17.71 0.27
CA TYR A 229 6.36 17.25 0.70
C TYR A 229 7.48 17.79 -0.20
N PHE A 230 7.34 17.65 -1.52
CA PHE A 230 8.36 18.10 -2.46
C PHE A 230 8.46 19.63 -2.54
N HIS A 231 7.35 20.36 -2.37
CA HIS A 231 7.40 21.81 -2.22
C HIS A 231 8.15 22.22 -0.94
N LYS A 232 7.95 21.51 0.18
CA LYS A 232 8.71 21.75 1.42
C LYS A 232 10.20 21.46 1.25
N LEU A 233 10.56 20.42 0.50
CA LEU A 233 11.94 20.05 0.23
C LEU A 233 12.64 21.06 -0.69
N THR A 234 11.94 21.53 -1.72
CA THR A 234 12.46 22.47 -2.73
C THR A 234 11.46 23.59 -3.00
N PRO A 235 11.40 24.62 -2.12
CA PRO A 235 10.39 25.70 -2.18
C PRO A 235 10.45 26.58 -3.42
N LYS A 236 11.56 26.53 -4.18
CA LYS A 236 11.73 27.25 -5.45
C LYS A 236 10.73 26.81 -6.52
N ILE A 237 10.26 25.57 -6.46
CA ILE A 237 9.24 25.03 -7.37
C ILE A 237 7.87 25.17 -6.69
N SER A 238 6.89 25.73 -7.39
CA SER A 238 5.56 25.94 -6.82
C SER A 238 4.85 24.61 -6.54
N TYR A 239 4.05 24.56 -5.47
CA TYR A 239 3.17 23.42 -5.15
C TYR A 239 2.32 23.00 -6.36
N LYS A 240 1.75 23.97 -7.09
CA LYS A 240 0.91 23.70 -8.27
C LYS A 240 1.67 22.95 -9.36
N LEU A 241 2.95 23.29 -9.58
CA LEU A 241 3.76 22.60 -10.58
C LEU A 241 4.05 21.14 -10.17
N TYR A 242 4.32 20.88 -8.88
CA TYR A 242 4.46 19.50 -8.41
C TYR A 242 3.19 18.69 -8.60
N VAL A 243 2.04 19.26 -8.27
CA VAL A 243 0.74 18.62 -8.45
C VAL A 243 0.50 18.27 -9.93
N VAL A 244 0.81 19.18 -10.87
CA VAL A 244 0.75 18.91 -12.31
C VAL A 244 1.70 17.77 -12.71
N ILE A 245 2.98 17.84 -12.30
CA ILE A 245 3.98 16.81 -12.64
C ILE A 245 3.53 15.44 -12.15
N PHE A 246 3.06 15.33 -10.92
CA PHE A 246 2.65 14.04 -10.35
C PHE A 246 1.38 13.50 -10.98
N SER A 247 0.39 14.34 -11.30
CA SER A 247 -0.82 13.88 -12.01
C SER A 247 -0.50 13.42 -13.43
N VAL A 248 0.36 14.15 -14.16
CA VAL A 248 0.75 13.78 -15.53
C VAL A 248 1.60 12.51 -15.54
N ALA A 249 2.55 12.39 -14.61
CA ALA A 249 3.34 11.17 -14.45
C ALA A 249 2.43 9.98 -14.09
N ALA A 250 1.47 10.18 -13.18
CA ALA A 250 0.55 9.13 -12.79
C ALA A 250 -0.35 8.68 -13.95
N PHE A 251 -0.85 9.62 -14.75
CA PHE A 251 -1.59 9.33 -15.98
C PHE A 251 -0.74 8.52 -16.96
N GLY A 252 0.48 8.97 -17.27
CA GLY A 252 1.37 8.28 -18.20
C GLY A 252 1.69 6.85 -17.74
N LEU A 253 1.93 6.64 -16.45
CA LEU A 253 2.19 5.30 -15.90
C LEU A 253 0.92 4.45 -15.80
N SER A 254 -0.26 5.05 -15.61
CA SER A 254 -1.52 4.31 -15.56
C SER A 254 -1.86 3.63 -16.89
N MET A 255 -1.36 4.14 -18.02
CA MET A 255 -1.58 3.57 -19.34
C MET A 255 -0.94 2.18 -19.53
N PHE A 256 -0.04 1.74 -18.65
CA PHE A 256 0.55 0.39 -18.73
C PHE A 256 -0.39 -0.71 -18.19
N GLY A 257 -1.53 -0.35 -17.61
CA GLY A 257 -2.53 -1.27 -17.07
C GLY A 257 -2.20 -1.77 -15.66
N LEU A 258 -3.24 -2.24 -14.96
CA LEU A 258 -3.16 -2.58 -13.53
C LEU A 258 -2.14 -3.67 -13.22
N LYS A 259 -2.17 -4.78 -13.97
CA LYS A 259 -1.25 -5.93 -13.78
C LYS A 259 0.21 -5.52 -13.88
N THR A 260 0.54 -4.71 -14.91
CA THR A 260 1.91 -4.24 -15.15
C THR A 260 2.38 -3.32 -14.03
N ILE A 261 1.53 -2.41 -13.57
CA ILE A 261 1.86 -1.49 -12.46
C ILE A 261 2.11 -2.26 -11.16
N ILE A 262 1.27 -3.27 -10.85
CA ILE A 262 1.47 -4.13 -9.69
C ILE A 262 2.80 -4.86 -9.80
N SER A 263 3.06 -5.53 -10.94
CA SER A 263 4.28 -6.31 -11.15
C SER A 263 5.54 -5.43 -11.09
N ALA A 264 5.50 -4.24 -11.68
CA ALA A 264 6.59 -3.26 -11.66
C ALA A 264 6.84 -2.66 -10.27
N ALA A 265 5.84 -2.66 -9.39
CA ALA A 265 5.98 -2.19 -8.01
C ALA A 265 6.71 -3.20 -7.12
N ILE A 266 6.59 -4.51 -7.39
CA ILE A 266 7.12 -5.58 -6.52
C ILE A 266 8.58 -5.35 -6.12
N PRO A 267 9.54 -5.09 -7.05
CA PRO A 267 10.94 -4.88 -6.67
C PRO A 267 11.15 -3.72 -5.70
N VAL A 268 10.42 -2.63 -5.91
CA VAL A 268 10.51 -1.44 -5.06
C VAL A 268 9.84 -1.70 -3.70
N LEU A 269 8.73 -2.44 -3.67
CA LEU A 269 8.05 -2.84 -2.45
C LEU A 269 8.94 -3.73 -1.59
N MET A 270 9.58 -4.75 -2.20
CA MET A 270 10.50 -5.66 -1.51
C MET A 270 11.74 -4.95 -0.95
N LEU A 271 12.12 -3.80 -1.53
CA LEU A 271 13.16 -2.93 -0.99
C LEU A 271 12.65 -2.05 0.17
N LEU A 272 11.54 -1.34 -0.03
CA LEU A 272 11.09 -0.29 0.89
C LEU A 272 10.40 -0.85 2.14
N TYR A 273 9.59 -1.91 2.01
CA TYR A 273 8.82 -2.46 3.13
C TYR A 273 9.69 -2.94 4.29
N PRO A 274 10.76 -3.74 4.07
CA PRO A 274 11.66 -4.14 5.16
C PRO A 274 12.21 -2.94 5.93
N LEU A 275 12.63 -1.89 5.22
CA LEU A 275 13.15 -0.67 5.83
C LEU A 275 12.08 0.05 6.66
N THR A 276 10.84 0.12 6.14
CA THR A 276 9.70 0.70 6.84
C THR A 276 9.34 -0.07 8.10
N ILE A 277 9.24 -1.39 8.02
CA ILE A 277 8.89 -2.25 9.15
C ILE A 277 9.97 -2.12 10.23
N VAL A 278 11.25 -2.23 9.84
CA VAL A 278 12.36 -2.14 10.79
C VAL A 278 12.43 -0.77 11.46
N ILE A 279 12.22 0.34 10.74
CA ILE A 279 12.24 1.66 11.38
C ILE A 279 11.06 1.86 12.34
N ILE A 280 9.88 1.29 12.03
CA ILE A 280 8.73 1.27 12.95
C ILE A 280 9.08 0.46 14.22
N LEU A 281 9.63 -0.74 14.07
CA LEU A 281 10.03 -1.58 15.21
C LEU A 281 11.09 -0.90 16.08
N LEU A 282 12.10 -0.29 15.47
CA LEU A 282 13.12 0.47 16.20
C LEU A 282 12.55 1.70 16.90
N ALA A 283 11.55 2.36 16.32
CA ALA A 283 10.87 3.48 16.97
C ALA A 283 10.05 3.02 18.19
N LEU A 284 9.39 1.86 18.13
CA LEU A 284 8.68 1.27 19.26
C LEU A 284 9.64 0.78 20.36
N LEU A 285 10.79 0.22 19.97
CA LEU A 285 11.84 -0.24 20.88
C LEU A 285 12.80 0.87 21.33
N HIS A 286 12.58 2.12 20.93
CA HIS A 286 13.50 3.25 21.14
C HIS A 286 13.99 3.36 22.59
N ASN A 287 13.09 3.21 23.56
CA ASN A 287 13.40 3.34 24.98
C ASN A 287 14.25 2.17 25.51
N VAL A 288 14.16 0.98 24.91
CA VAL A 288 14.90 -0.23 25.33
C VAL A 288 16.41 -0.02 25.18
N PHE A 289 16.82 0.66 24.12
CA PHE A 289 18.23 0.97 23.86
C PHE A 289 18.59 2.45 24.07
N GLY A 290 17.70 3.24 24.67
CA GLY A 290 17.93 4.65 24.99
C GLY A 290 18.12 5.53 23.75
N GLY A 291 17.50 5.18 22.63
CA GLY A 291 17.52 5.98 21.41
C GLY A 291 18.86 6.09 20.71
N ARG A 292 19.84 5.25 21.06
CA ARG A 292 21.20 5.34 20.51
C ARG A 292 21.22 5.18 18.99
N ARG A 293 21.83 6.16 18.33
CA ARG A 293 21.94 6.23 16.86
C ARG A 293 22.67 5.05 16.24
N CYS A 294 23.65 4.46 16.94
CA CYS A 294 24.39 3.29 16.43
C CYS A 294 23.46 2.08 16.20
N VAL A 295 22.47 1.86 17.07
CA VAL A 295 21.50 0.76 16.92
C VAL A 295 20.67 0.96 15.66
N TYR A 296 20.16 2.17 15.43
CA TYR A 296 19.45 2.51 14.19
C TYR A 296 20.34 2.30 12.96
N ALA A 297 21.58 2.80 13.00
CA ALA A 297 22.48 2.75 11.86
C ALA A 297 22.79 1.30 11.42
N TRP A 298 23.19 0.44 12.37
CA TRP A 298 23.54 -0.96 12.06
C TRP A 298 22.34 -1.77 11.60
N THR A 299 21.22 -1.67 12.32
CA THR A 299 19.99 -2.39 11.96
C THR A 299 19.54 -2.00 10.56
N MET A 300 19.43 -0.70 10.27
CA MET A 300 18.98 -0.23 8.95
C MET A 300 19.96 -0.57 7.83
N ALA A 301 21.28 -0.49 8.08
CA ALA A 301 22.28 -0.83 7.08
C ALA A 301 22.22 -2.31 6.68
N PHE A 302 22.06 -3.21 7.66
CA PHE A 302 22.00 -4.65 7.39
C PHE A 302 20.69 -5.02 6.69
N THR A 303 19.56 -4.47 7.17
CA THR A 303 18.27 -4.64 6.48
C THR A 303 18.35 -4.15 5.03
N MET A 304 19.01 -3.01 4.76
CA MET A 304 19.18 -2.49 3.40
C MET A 304 19.93 -3.46 2.50
N ILE A 305 20.95 -4.16 2.98
CA ILE A 305 21.71 -5.13 2.18
C ILE A 305 20.78 -6.25 1.68
N SER A 306 20.00 -6.85 2.59
CA SER A 306 19.10 -7.94 2.22
C SER A 306 17.90 -7.45 1.40
N ALA A 307 17.31 -6.31 1.76
CA ALA A 307 16.19 -5.74 1.03
C ALA A 307 16.58 -5.33 -0.41
N LEU A 308 17.80 -4.82 -0.60
CA LEU A 308 18.35 -4.57 -1.93
C LEU A 308 18.51 -5.86 -2.71
N MET A 309 19.04 -6.92 -2.10
CA MET A 309 19.18 -8.21 -2.78
C MET A 309 17.82 -8.75 -3.23
N THR A 310 16.82 -8.82 -2.34
CA THR A 310 15.49 -9.31 -2.69
C THR A 310 14.78 -8.40 -3.71
N GLY A 311 15.01 -7.08 -3.67
CA GLY A 311 14.58 -6.16 -4.73
C GLY A 311 15.21 -6.45 -6.09
N LEU A 312 16.51 -6.79 -6.14
CA LEU A 312 17.20 -7.16 -7.37
C LEU A 312 16.74 -8.53 -7.91
N GLU A 313 16.49 -9.50 -7.03
CA GLU A 313 15.97 -10.83 -7.36
C GLU A 313 14.60 -10.71 -8.01
N THR A 314 13.69 -9.97 -7.37
CA THR A 314 12.33 -9.75 -7.90
C THR A 314 12.30 -8.87 -9.14
N ALA A 315 13.33 -8.05 -9.38
CA ALA A 315 13.52 -7.34 -10.64
C ALA A 315 14.13 -8.21 -11.76
N GLY A 316 14.57 -9.43 -11.46
CA GLY A 316 15.21 -10.34 -12.43
C GLY A 316 16.61 -9.91 -12.88
N ILE A 317 17.28 -9.06 -12.09
CA ILE A 317 18.62 -8.52 -12.41
C ILE A 317 19.68 -8.88 -11.36
N ALA A 318 19.31 -9.68 -10.35
CA ALA A 318 20.25 -10.19 -9.38
C ALA A 318 21.30 -11.11 -10.04
N PRO A 319 22.58 -11.01 -9.67
CA PRO A 319 23.57 -11.99 -10.10
C PRO A 319 23.23 -13.38 -9.56
N VAL A 320 23.11 -14.37 -10.44
CA VAL A 320 22.70 -15.75 -10.10
C VAL A 320 23.52 -16.35 -8.95
N ALA A 321 24.83 -16.09 -8.91
CA ALA A 321 25.68 -16.57 -7.82
C ALA A 321 25.28 -15.98 -6.46
N LEU A 322 24.90 -14.70 -6.41
CA LEU A 322 24.44 -14.06 -5.18
C LEU A 322 23.05 -14.58 -4.78
N GLU A 323 22.15 -14.76 -5.73
CA GLU A 323 20.81 -15.30 -5.48
C GLU A 323 20.88 -16.72 -4.88
N GLN A 324 21.73 -17.58 -5.44
CA GLN A 324 21.96 -18.93 -4.91
C GLN A 324 22.56 -18.91 -3.51
N LEU A 325 23.57 -18.04 -3.27
CA LEU A 325 24.18 -17.90 -1.95
C LEU A 325 23.17 -17.41 -0.91
N PHE A 326 22.36 -16.40 -1.24
CA PHE A 326 21.34 -15.87 -0.34
C PHE A 326 20.28 -16.94 -0.06
N THR A 327 19.78 -17.62 -1.09
CA THR A 327 18.76 -18.67 -0.94
C THR A 327 19.26 -19.85 -0.10
N GLN A 328 20.53 -20.22 -0.23
CA GLN A 328 21.10 -21.37 0.48
C GLN A 328 21.44 -21.06 1.95
N TYR A 329 21.98 -19.87 2.23
CA TYR A 329 22.59 -19.58 3.54
C TYR A 329 21.81 -18.59 4.40
N ILE A 330 20.92 -17.77 3.82
CA ILE A 330 20.17 -16.75 4.57
C ILE A 330 18.80 -17.30 4.95
N PRO A 331 18.50 -17.44 6.26
CA PRO A 331 17.19 -17.90 6.71
C PRO A 331 16.09 -16.98 6.18
N PHE A 332 14.99 -17.60 5.76
CA PHE A 332 13.80 -16.94 5.18
C PHE A 332 14.00 -16.25 3.82
N GLN A 333 15.17 -16.35 3.18
CA GLN A 333 15.35 -15.78 1.84
C GLN A 333 14.43 -16.43 0.80
N ALA A 334 14.30 -17.76 0.82
CA ALA A 334 13.41 -18.48 -0.10
C ALA A 334 11.94 -18.02 -0.01
N ALA A 335 11.55 -17.45 1.14
CA ALA A 335 10.23 -16.88 1.38
C ALA A 335 10.21 -15.34 1.22
N GLY A 336 11.23 -14.72 0.63
CA GLY A 336 11.33 -13.27 0.42
C GLY A 336 11.54 -12.42 1.69
N MET A 337 11.87 -13.04 2.83
CA MET A 337 12.01 -12.34 4.12
C MET A 337 13.41 -12.46 4.75
N GLY A 338 14.45 -12.63 3.93
CA GLY A 338 15.83 -12.66 4.43
C GLY A 338 16.22 -11.42 5.26
N TRP A 339 15.51 -10.30 5.03
CA TRP A 339 15.70 -9.06 5.75
C TRP A 339 15.49 -9.19 7.26
N VAL A 340 14.68 -10.14 7.73
CA VAL A 340 14.45 -10.37 9.17
C VAL A 340 15.75 -10.80 9.84
N SER A 341 16.45 -11.76 9.25
CA SER A 341 17.74 -12.27 9.73
C SER A 341 18.79 -11.15 9.79
N PHE A 342 18.85 -10.33 8.75
CA PHE A 342 19.76 -9.19 8.69
C PHE A 342 19.40 -8.08 9.69
N ALA A 343 18.11 -7.79 9.88
CA ALA A 343 17.65 -6.82 10.85
C ALA A 343 18.04 -7.24 12.27
N VAL A 344 17.81 -8.51 12.63
CA VAL A 344 18.21 -9.05 13.95
C VAL A 344 19.72 -8.95 14.14
N LEU A 345 20.50 -9.35 13.13
CA LEU A 345 21.96 -9.26 13.17
C LEU A 345 22.44 -7.81 13.36
N GLY A 346 21.90 -6.88 12.58
CA GLY A 346 22.24 -5.45 12.69
C GLY A 346 21.82 -4.85 14.04
N PHE A 347 20.69 -5.29 14.61
CA PHE A 347 20.25 -4.88 15.94
C PHE A 347 21.22 -5.34 17.03
N VAL A 348 21.63 -6.61 17.00
CA VAL A 348 22.61 -7.19 17.94
C VAL A 348 23.96 -6.46 17.84
N VAL A 349 24.48 -6.27 16.62
CA VAL A 349 25.73 -5.51 16.39
C VAL A 349 25.61 -4.08 16.92
N GLY A 350 24.46 -3.45 16.71
CA GLY A 350 24.16 -2.12 17.24
C GLY A 350 24.20 -2.06 18.77
N LEU A 351 23.64 -3.06 19.46
CA LEU A 351 23.68 -3.18 20.92
C LEU A 351 25.11 -3.41 21.45
N ILE A 352 25.89 -4.26 20.77
CA ILE A 352 27.30 -4.49 21.11
C ILE A 352 28.09 -3.19 20.98
N HIS A 353 27.94 -2.48 19.85
CA HIS A 353 28.59 -1.18 19.64
C HIS A 353 28.20 -0.20 20.76
N LYS A 354 26.91 -0.13 21.11
CA LYS A 354 26.43 0.69 22.23
C LYS A 354 27.17 0.33 23.54
N GLY A 355 27.39 -0.94 23.83
CA GLY A 355 28.09 -1.39 25.04
C GLY A 355 29.58 -1.04 25.04
N LEU A 356 30.23 -1.12 23.88
CA LEU A 356 31.67 -0.84 23.73
C LEU A 356 32.00 0.64 23.72
N VAL A 357 31.12 1.47 23.15
CA VAL A 357 31.28 2.92 23.09
C VAL A 357 30.38 3.54 24.16
N SER A 358 30.90 3.70 25.39
CA SER A 358 30.27 4.57 26.39
C SER A 358 30.21 5.98 25.82
N GLU A 359 29.11 6.71 26.03
CA GLU A 359 29.08 8.13 25.71
C GLU A 359 30.18 8.83 26.49
N ASN A 360 31.10 9.51 25.78
CA ASN A 360 31.71 10.70 26.36
C ASN A 360 30.54 11.66 26.63
N LYS A 361 30.35 11.98 27.91
CA LYS A 361 29.32 12.89 28.43
C LYS A 361 29.24 14.19 27.66
#